data_AF-A0A117Q5I0-F1
#
_entry.id   AF-A0A117Q5I0-F1
#
_cell.length_a   1.000
_cell.length_b   1.000
_cell.length_c   1.000
_cell.angle_alpha   90.00
_cell.angle_beta   90.00
_cell.angle_gamma   90.00
#
_symmetry.space_group_name_H-M   'P 1'
#
loop_
_entity.id
_entity.type
_entity.pdbx_description
1 polymer ?
#
loop_
_entity_poly.entity_id
_entity_poly.type
_entity_poly.pdbx_seq_one_letter_code
_entity_poly.pdbx_strand_id
1 'polypeptide(L)'
;MALDELQAGDVRKPAVDEEWIIISGGPAGSVQARIVKPAGTETALPVVLYIHGAGRVFGDAHTHDRLVRELAVGAAAAVVFPEYDLSPEARYPVAIEQSFPVAQWVVEQGATKDLDGSRLAVAGDSDKLRQAGVPVTAVRFQAVIHDFVMLDALRDTHAARTATDLAARTLGAALHTT
;
A
#
# COMPACT_ATOMS: atom_id res chain seq x y z
N MET A 1 3.27 11.13 -16.50
CA MET A 1 3.57 10.90 -17.94
C MET A 1 4.47 9.70 -18.17
N ALA A 2 5.77 9.69 -17.83
CA ALA A 2 6.62 8.53 -18.13
C ALA A 2 6.28 7.27 -17.29
N LEU A 3 5.92 7.41 -16.02
CA LEU A 3 5.59 6.27 -15.16
C LEU A 3 4.21 5.69 -15.49
N ASP A 4 3.22 6.54 -15.78
CA ASP A 4 1.87 6.12 -16.17
C ASP A 4 1.91 5.30 -17.46
N GLU A 5 2.71 5.71 -18.45
CA GLU A 5 2.91 4.95 -19.70
C GLU A 5 3.54 3.58 -19.45
N LEU A 6 4.53 3.50 -18.55
CA LEU A 6 5.15 2.23 -18.16
C LEU A 6 4.20 1.30 -17.38
N GLN A 7 3.13 1.85 -16.81
CA GLN A 7 2.08 1.16 -16.06
C GLN A 7 0.78 0.97 -16.87
N ALA A 8 0.71 1.49 -18.10
CA ALA A 8 -0.48 1.44 -18.96
C ALA A 8 -0.57 0.14 -19.80
N GLY A 9 0.37 -0.79 -19.62
CA GLY A 9 0.36 -2.07 -20.33
C GLY A 9 -0.84 -2.93 -19.95
N ASP A 10 -1.34 -3.74 -20.88
CA ASP A 10 -2.38 -4.74 -20.60
C ASP A 10 -1.78 -5.89 -19.77
N VAL A 11 -1.84 -5.73 -18.46
CA VAL A 11 -1.29 -6.66 -17.48
C VAL A 11 -2.41 -7.35 -16.73
N ARG A 12 -2.31 -8.68 -16.61
CA ARG A 12 -3.23 -9.44 -15.76
C ARG A 12 -3.08 -8.98 -14.31
N LYS A 13 -4.18 -8.51 -13.74
CA LYS A 13 -4.28 -8.10 -12.34
C LYS A 13 -5.17 -9.05 -11.55
N PRO A 14 -4.87 -9.33 -10.27
CA PRO A 14 -5.78 -10.08 -9.41
C PRO A 14 -7.16 -9.41 -9.32
N ALA A 15 -8.21 -10.22 -9.24
CA ALA A 15 -9.58 -9.73 -9.01
C ALA A 15 -9.72 -9.24 -7.57
N VAL A 16 -10.29 -8.04 -7.40
CA VAL A 16 -10.48 -7.38 -6.11
C VAL A 16 -11.82 -6.65 -6.10
N ASP A 17 -12.36 -6.46 -4.91
CA ASP A 17 -13.39 -5.46 -4.65
C ASP A 17 -12.69 -4.16 -4.20
N GLU A 18 -13.14 -3.01 -4.70
CA GLU A 18 -12.51 -1.73 -4.40
C GLU A 18 -13.54 -0.64 -4.09
N GLU A 19 -13.16 0.26 -3.17
CA GLU A 19 -13.95 1.41 -2.79
C GLU A 19 -13.04 2.61 -2.50
N TRP A 20 -13.54 3.82 -2.77
CA TRP A 20 -12.90 5.07 -2.40
C TRP A 20 -13.64 5.72 -1.24
N ILE A 21 -12.87 6.19 -0.25
CA ILE A 21 -13.40 6.93 0.89
C ILE A 21 -12.68 8.28 1.03
N ILE A 22 -13.36 9.23 1.67
CA ILE A 22 -12.79 10.53 2.04
C ILE A 22 -12.81 10.61 3.56
N ILE A 23 -11.65 10.88 4.14
CA ILE A 23 -11.45 10.95 5.58
C ILE A 23 -11.14 12.39 5.94
N SER A 24 -11.92 12.97 6.83
CA SER A 24 -11.67 14.31 7.35
C SER A 24 -10.44 14.31 8.26
N GLY A 25 -9.53 15.27 8.08
CA GLY A 25 -8.32 15.41 8.88
C GLY A 25 -7.07 15.73 8.06
N GLY A 26 -5.95 15.87 8.76
CA GLY A 26 -4.67 16.26 8.18
C GLY A 26 -4.59 17.74 7.76
N PRO A 27 -3.44 18.18 7.23
CA PRO A 27 -3.18 19.60 6.96
C PRO A 27 -4.05 20.19 5.84
N ALA A 28 -4.54 19.35 4.92
CA ALA A 28 -5.41 19.74 3.81
C ALA A 28 -6.91 19.67 4.18
N GLY A 29 -7.27 19.27 5.39
CA GLY A 29 -8.65 19.15 5.87
C GLY A 29 -9.34 17.83 5.52
N SER A 30 -8.93 17.15 4.44
CA SER A 30 -9.34 15.78 4.14
C SER A 30 -8.29 15.03 3.33
N VAL A 31 -8.37 13.70 3.36
CA VAL A 31 -7.51 12.78 2.61
C VAL A 31 -8.37 11.71 1.95
N GLN A 32 -8.16 11.48 0.66
CA GLN A 32 -8.81 10.39 -0.05
C GLN A 32 -8.02 9.09 0.19
N ALA A 33 -8.71 7.97 0.36
CA ALA A 33 -8.07 6.67 0.45
C ALA A 33 -8.81 5.63 -0.39
N ARG A 34 -8.04 4.76 -1.04
CA ARG A 34 -8.55 3.60 -1.77
C ARG A 34 -8.47 2.37 -0.89
N ILE A 35 -9.57 1.63 -0.79
CA ILE A 35 -9.65 0.33 -0.14
C ILE A 35 -9.67 -0.74 -1.23
N VAL A 36 -8.79 -1.73 -1.12
CA VAL A 36 -8.72 -2.87 -2.03
C VAL A 36 -8.80 -4.16 -1.22
N LYS A 37 -9.79 -5.01 -1.51
CA LYS A 37 -10.05 -6.29 -0.84
C LYS A 37 -9.99 -7.45 -1.84
N PRO A 38 -9.53 -8.65 -1.47
CA PRO A 38 -9.72 -9.84 -2.31
C PRO A 38 -11.21 -9.98 -2.70
N ALA A 39 -11.48 -10.25 -3.98
CA ALA A 39 -12.86 -10.28 -4.49
C ALA A 39 -13.71 -11.33 -3.78
N GLY A 40 -14.95 -10.96 -3.44
CA GLY A 40 -15.94 -11.86 -2.83
C GLY A 40 -15.66 -12.17 -1.36
N THR A 41 -14.91 -11.31 -0.66
CA THR A 41 -14.68 -11.50 0.78
C THR A 41 -15.91 -11.12 1.58
N GLU A 42 -16.41 -12.04 2.40
CA GLU A 42 -17.62 -11.85 3.24
C GLU A 42 -17.30 -11.53 4.72
N THR A 43 -16.05 -11.68 5.14
CA THR A 43 -15.62 -11.50 6.53
C THR A 43 -14.71 -10.29 6.68
N ALA A 44 -14.69 -9.69 7.88
CA ALA A 44 -13.77 -8.60 8.17
C ALA A 44 -12.30 -9.03 7.98
N LEU A 45 -11.55 -8.23 7.21
CA LEU A 45 -10.16 -8.50 6.84
C LEU A 45 -9.19 -7.74 7.74
N PRO A 46 -8.04 -8.35 8.12
CA PRO A 46 -6.93 -7.54 8.63
C PRO A 46 -6.46 -6.56 7.56
N VAL A 47 -5.75 -5.52 7.98
CA VAL A 47 -5.48 -4.35 7.15
C VAL A 47 -3.99 -4.13 6.95
N VAL A 48 -3.61 -3.83 5.72
CA VAL A 48 -2.32 -3.26 5.35
C VAL A 48 -2.54 -1.80 4.97
N LEU A 49 -2.03 -0.87 5.77
CA LEU A 49 -1.91 0.53 5.34
C LEU A 49 -0.69 0.65 4.44
N TYR A 50 -0.90 0.85 3.15
CA TYR A 50 0.18 0.98 2.17
C TYR A 50 0.51 2.44 1.92
N ILE A 51 1.67 2.88 2.40
CA ILE A 51 2.19 4.23 2.18
C ILE A 51 3.21 4.16 1.05
N HIS A 52 2.84 4.68 -0.12
CA HIS A 52 3.65 4.50 -1.32
C HIS A 52 5.00 5.23 -1.27
N GLY A 53 5.96 4.74 -2.08
CA GLY A 53 7.33 5.24 -2.15
C GLY A 53 7.52 6.40 -3.15
N ALA A 54 8.68 6.40 -3.82
CA ALA A 54 9.10 7.36 -4.85
C ALA A 54 9.37 8.81 -4.39
N GLY A 55 9.93 8.96 -3.19
CA GLY A 55 10.33 10.27 -2.65
C GLY A 55 9.16 11.24 -2.42
N ARG A 56 7.92 10.75 -2.48
CA ARG A 56 6.68 11.54 -2.53
C ARG A 56 6.57 12.42 -3.77
N VAL A 57 7.38 12.17 -4.79
CA VAL A 57 7.40 12.99 -6.03
C VAL A 57 6.57 12.33 -7.13
N PHE A 58 6.44 11.01 -7.08
CA PHE A 58 5.67 10.22 -8.04
C PHE A 58 4.83 9.17 -7.33
N GLY A 59 3.84 8.64 -8.04
CA GLY A 59 3.00 7.55 -7.55
C GLY A 59 1.63 8.04 -7.07
N ASP A 60 0.64 7.21 -7.35
CA ASP A 60 -0.77 7.34 -7.04
C ASP A 60 -1.40 5.93 -6.98
N ALA A 61 -2.71 5.83 -6.73
CA ALA A 61 -3.38 4.54 -6.70
C ALA A 61 -3.38 3.80 -8.05
N HIS A 62 -3.20 4.51 -9.17
CA HIS A 62 -3.17 3.90 -10.50
C HIS A 62 -1.83 3.21 -10.77
N THR A 63 -0.73 3.92 -10.55
CA THR A 63 0.63 3.40 -10.72
C THR A 63 0.92 2.22 -9.78
N HIS A 64 0.30 2.18 -8.60
CA HIS A 64 0.46 1.09 -7.62
C HIS A 64 -0.61 -0.01 -7.72
N ASP A 65 -1.52 0.08 -8.70
CA ASP A 65 -2.72 -0.76 -8.77
C ASP A 65 -2.39 -2.25 -8.77
N ARG A 66 -1.45 -2.70 -9.62
CA ARG A 66 -1.06 -4.12 -9.66
C ARG A 66 -0.48 -4.58 -8.33
N LEU A 67 0.48 -3.83 -7.78
CA LEU A 67 1.16 -4.22 -6.54
C LEU A 67 0.19 -4.29 -5.36
N VAL A 68 -0.70 -3.31 -5.23
CA VAL A 68 -1.71 -3.28 -4.17
C VAL A 68 -2.66 -4.48 -4.28
N ARG A 69 -3.09 -4.85 -5.49
CA ARG A 69 -3.91 -6.04 -5.73
C ARG A 69 -3.17 -7.34 -5.40
N GLU A 70 -1.91 -7.45 -5.80
CA GLU A 70 -1.06 -8.60 -5.49
C GLU A 70 -0.86 -8.77 -3.99
N LEU A 71 -0.65 -7.67 -3.25
CA LEU A 71 -0.53 -7.70 -1.79
C LEU A 71 -1.85 -8.06 -1.12
N ALA A 72 -2.98 -7.48 -1.54
CA ALA A 72 -4.28 -7.77 -0.97
C ALA A 72 -4.62 -9.26 -1.08
N VAL A 73 -4.51 -9.81 -2.29
CA VAL A 73 -4.79 -11.23 -2.55
C VAL A 73 -3.74 -12.14 -1.92
N GLY A 74 -2.46 -11.81 -2.04
CA GLY A 74 -1.36 -12.65 -1.54
C GLY A 74 -1.28 -12.71 0.00
N ALA A 75 -1.65 -11.63 0.70
CA ALA A 75 -1.67 -11.58 2.15
C ALA A 75 -3.04 -11.96 2.76
N ALA A 76 -4.07 -12.17 1.94
CA ALA A 76 -5.47 -12.32 2.37
C ALA A 76 -5.88 -11.20 3.34
N ALA A 77 -5.61 -9.95 2.93
CA ALA A 77 -5.81 -8.76 3.73
C ALA A 77 -6.38 -7.63 2.87
N ALA A 78 -7.09 -6.69 3.49
CA ALA A 78 -7.44 -5.45 2.84
C ALA A 78 -6.20 -4.55 2.75
N VAL A 79 -6.00 -3.87 1.63
CA VAL A 79 -4.99 -2.82 1.49
C VAL A 79 -5.70 -1.47 1.45
N VAL A 80 -5.32 -0.57 2.36
CA VAL A 80 -5.78 0.81 2.38
C VAL A 80 -4.64 1.70 1.91
N PHE A 81 -4.88 2.44 0.83
CA PHE A 81 -3.90 3.28 0.14
C PHE A 81 -4.31 4.75 0.27
N PRO A 82 -3.66 5.55 1.13
CA PRO A 82 -3.87 6.99 1.20
C PRO A 82 -3.36 7.68 -0.07
N GLU A 83 -4.18 8.54 -0.67
CA GLU A 83 -3.74 9.52 -1.66
C GLU A 83 -3.41 10.83 -0.94
N TYR A 84 -2.14 10.98 -0.58
CA TYR A 84 -1.62 12.20 0.01
C TYR A 84 -1.01 13.12 -1.06
N ASP A 85 -0.87 14.39 -0.70
CA ASP A 85 -0.28 15.39 -1.59
C ASP A 85 1.21 15.12 -1.80
N LEU A 86 1.64 15.29 -3.06
CA LEU A 86 2.99 15.00 -3.51
C LEU A 86 3.92 16.21 -3.35
N SER A 87 5.20 15.92 -3.14
CA SER A 87 6.31 16.86 -3.27
C SER A 87 6.64 17.12 -4.75
N PRO A 88 7.16 18.30 -5.11
CA PRO A 88 7.62 19.38 -4.22
C PRO A 88 6.53 20.31 -3.68
N GLU A 89 5.29 20.22 -4.18
CA GLU A 89 4.16 21.09 -3.82
C GLU A 89 3.80 20.95 -2.33
N ALA A 90 3.72 19.71 -1.85
CA ALA A 90 3.54 19.37 -0.45
C ALA A 90 4.84 18.82 0.14
N ARG A 91 5.49 19.64 0.98
CA ARG A 91 6.76 19.28 1.64
C ARG A 91 6.51 18.51 2.93
N TYR A 92 7.58 17.93 3.47
CA TYR A 92 7.55 17.35 4.82
C TYR A 92 6.94 18.35 5.83
N PRO A 93 6.02 17.92 6.73
CA PRO A 93 5.58 16.54 6.99
C PRO A 93 4.28 16.10 6.29
N VAL A 94 3.73 16.87 5.34
CA VAL A 94 2.33 16.74 4.83
C VAL A 94 1.88 15.31 4.55
N ALA A 95 2.61 14.53 3.74
CA ALA A 95 2.22 13.16 3.42
C ALA A 95 2.07 12.23 4.66
N ILE A 96 2.84 12.46 5.72
CA ILE A 96 2.71 11.70 6.98
C ILE A 96 1.45 12.12 7.71
N GLU A 97 1.25 13.43 7.83
CA GLU A 97 0.08 14.04 8.49
C GLU A 97 -1.22 13.73 7.74
N GLN A 98 -1.16 13.39 6.46
CA GLN A 98 -2.30 12.89 5.68
C GLN A 98 -2.47 11.37 5.80
N SER A 99 -1.40 10.60 5.91
CA SER A 99 -1.50 9.14 6.11
C SER A 99 -1.98 8.76 7.52
N PHE A 100 -1.66 9.57 8.52
CA PHE A 100 -2.02 9.33 9.91
C PHE A 100 -3.54 9.30 10.17
N PRO A 101 -4.37 10.27 9.75
CA PRO A 101 -5.81 10.20 9.93
C PRO A 101 -6.44 9.00 9.20
N VAL A 102 -5.83 8.51 8.12
CA VAL A 102 -6.26 7.26 7.48
C VAL A 102 -6.01 6.05 8.37
N ALA A 103 -4.84 5.97 9.00
CA ALA A 103 -4.54 4.92 9.98
C ALA A 103 -5.52 4.95 11.16
N GLN A 104 -5.80 6.14 11.69
CA GLN A 104 -6.78 6.31 12.78
C GLN A 104 -8.17 5.88 12.34
N TRP A 105 -8.62 6.31 11.17
CA TRP A 105 -9.92 5.94 10.63
C TRP A 105 -10.06 4.43 10.46
N VAL A 106 -9.00 3.73 10.00
CA VAL A 106 -9.00 2.27 9.90
C VAL A 106 -9.22 1.61 11.26
N VAL A 107 -8.52 2.08 12.30
CA VAL A 107 -8.63 1.52 13.66
C VAL A 107 -10.00 1.82 14.27
N GLU A 108 -10.52 3.02 14.09
CA GLU A 108 -11.71 3.50 14.79
C GLU A 108 -13.02 3.20 14.05
N GLN A 109 -12.99 3.21 12.71
CA GLN A 109 -14.17 3.19 11.85
C GLN A 109 -14.11 2.13 10.75
N GLY A 110 -12.97 1.46 10.57
CA GLY A 110 -12.76 0.48 9.50
C GLY A 110 -13.77 -0.69 9.51
N ALA A 111 -14.32 -1.04 10.67
CA ALA A 111 -15.36 -2.06 10.79
C ALA A 111 -16.60 -1.77 9.93
N THR A 112 -16.87 -0.49 9.63
CA THR A 112 -17.96 -0.08 8.71
C THR A 112 -17.74 -0.51 7.26
N LYS A 113 -16.52 -0.92 6.91
CA LYS A 113 -16.07 -1.38 5.59
C LYS A 113 -15.55 -2.82 5.58
N ASP A 114 -15.89 -3.60 6.61
CA ASP A 114 -15.38 -4.96 6.84
C ASP A 114 -13.85 -4.99 7.02
N LEU A 115 -13.31 -3.99 7.70
CA LEU A 115 -11.90 -3.94 8.07
C LEU A 115 -11.74 -4.21 9.57
N ASP A 116 -10.85 -5.14 9.90
CA ASP A 116 -10.47 -5.45 11.27
C ASP A 116 -9.28 -4.55 11.69
N GLY A 117 -9.62 -3.37 12.22
CA GLY A 117 -8.66 -2.38 12.68
C GLY A 117 -7.76 -2.84 13.85
N SER A 118 -8.09 -3.96 14.51
CA SER A 118 -7.23 -4.54 15.56
C SER A 118 -6.01 -5.28 14.99
N ARG A 119 -6.06 -5.66 13.71
CA ARG A 119 -5.00 -6.35 12.99
C ARG A 119 -4.51 -5.49 11.83
N LEU A 120 -3.72 -4.47 12.17
CA LEU A 120 -3.17 -3.49 11.24
C LEU A 120 -1.65 -3.65 11.10
N ALA A 121 -1.19 -3.77 9.85
CA ALA A 121 0.22 -3.66 9.46
C ALA A 121 0.42 -2.42 8.57
N VAL A 122 1.63 -1.84 8.61
CA VAL A 122 2.01 -0.73 7.73
C VAL A 122 3.08 -1.24 6.77
N ALA A 123 2.86 -1.05 5.47
CA ALA A 123 3.82 -1.36 4.41
C ALA A 123 4.15 -0.08 3.64
N GLY A 124 5.42 0.12 3.28
CA GLY A 124 5.85 1.34 2.60
C GLY A 124 7.35 1.59 2.75
N ASP A 125 7.77 2.84 2.51
CA ASP A 125 9.18 3.24 2.59
C ASP A 125 9.78 2.96 3.99
N SER A 126 10.68 1.97 4.03
CA SER A 126 11.26 1.38 5.24
C SER A 126 12.13 2.32 6.07
N ASP A 127 12.66 3.41 5.49
CA ASP A 127 13.59 4.28 6.21
C ASP A 127 12.94 5.05 7.35
N LYS A 128 11.65 5.42 7.21
CA LYS A 128 10.91 6.09 8.28
C LYS A 128 10.38 5.14 9.34
N LEU A 129 9.95 3.94 8.96
CA LEU A 129 9.56 2.89 9.91
C LEU A 129 10.74 2.53 10.82
N ARG A 130 11.93 2.41 10.25
CA ARG A 130 13.18 2.17 10.99
C ARG A 130 13.52 3.33 11.94
N GLN A 131 13.37 4.59 11.51
CA GLN A 131 13.58 5.76 12.37
C GLN A 131 12.57 5.84 13.53
N ALA A 132 11.35 5.34 13.33
CA ALA A 132 10.30 5.30 14.36
C ALA A 132 10.47 4.14 15.37
N GLY A 133 11.54 3.34 15.27
CA GLY A 133 11.80 2.21 16.18
C GLY A 133 10.94 0.98 15.92
N VAL A 134 10.20 0.94 14.80
CA VAL A 134 9.45 -0.25 14.39
C VAL A 134 10.46 -1.34 14.00
N PRO A 135 10.32 -2.58 14.49
CA PRO A 135 11.13 -3.70 14.01
C PRO A 135 10.95 -3.88 12.50
N VAL A 136 12.00 -3.61 11.72
CA VAL A 136 11.98 -3.73 10.25
C VAL A 136 12.95 -4.84 9.84
N THR A 137 12.46 -5.77 9.03
CA THR A 137 13.32 -6.72 8.29
C THR A 137 13.67 -6.12 6.94
N ALA A 138 14.94 -5.81 6.71
CA ALA A 138 15.43 -5.30 5.43
C ALA A 138 15.92 -6.46 4.55
N VAL A 139 15.37 -6.56 3.33
CA VAL A 139 15.82 -7.53 2.32
C VAL A 139 16.31 -6.79 1.09
N ARG A 140 17.50 -7.13 0.62
CA ARG A 140 18.14 -6.49 -0.54
C ARG A 140 18.12 -7.43 -1.74
N PHE A 141 17.47 -6.98 -2.81
CA PHE A 141 17.58 -7.58 -4.14
C PHE A 141 18.72 -6.89 -4.90
N GLN A 142 19.68 -7.67 -5.40
CA GLN A 142 20.82 -7.13 -6.16
C GLN A 142 20.54 -7.13 -7.67
N ALA A 143 21.24 -6.25 -8.39
CA ALA A 143 21.15 -6.13 -9.85
C ALA A 143 19.73 -5.85 -10.38
N VAL A 144 18.92 -5.16 -9.58
CA VAL A 144 17.59 -4.65 -9.97
C VAL A 144 17.64 -3.15 -10.18
N ILE A 145 16.78 -2.63 -11.06
CA ILE A 145 16.55 -1.19 -11.15
C ILE A 145 15.65 -0.71 -10.01
N HIS A 146 15.69 0.59 -9.73
CA HIS A 146 14.76 1.22 -8.78
C HIS A 146 13.31 0.91 -9.18
N ASP A 147 12.44 0.69 -8.20
CA ASP A 147 11.02 0.34 -8.38
C ASP A 147 10.70 -0.93 -9.19
N PHE A 148 11.65 -1.88 -9.31
CA PHE A 148 11.44 -3.12 -10.07
C PHE A 148 10.22 -3.96 -9.65
N VAL A 149 9.76 -3.84 -8.40
CA VAL A 149 8.56 -4.53 -7.89
C VAL A 149 7.28 -3.88 -8.41
N MET A 150 7.34 -2.57 -8.67
CA MET A 150 6.23 -1.75 -9.11
C MET A 150 6.03 -1.81 -10.62
N LEU A 151 7.11 -1.75 -11.39
CA LEU A 151 7.03 -1.63 -12.85
C LEU A 151 6.42 -2.88 -13.50
N ASP A 152 5.31 -2.68 -14.21
CA ASP A 152 4.62 -3.74 -14.95
C ASP A 152 5.52 -4.47 -15.95
N ALA A 153 6.42 -3.75 -16.62
CA ALA A 153 7.40 -4.34 -17.55
C ALA A 153 8.37 -5.34 -16.87
N LEU A 154 8.54 -5.27 -15.56
CA LEU A 154 9.45 -6.12 -14.79
C LEU A 154 8.75 -7.15 -13.92
N ARG A 155 7.40 -7.18 -13.91
CA ARG A 155 6.59 -8.03 -13.03
C ARG A 155 6.95 -9.52 -13.12
N ASP A 156 7.33 -9.98 -14.32
CA ASP A 156 7.64 -11.38 -14.60
C ASP A 156 9.13 -11.71 -14.41
N THR A 157 9.91 -10.79 -13.87
CA THR A 157 11.27 -11.10 -13.43
C THR A 157 11.26 -11.93 -12.15
N HIS A 158 12.26 -12.78 -11.96
CA HIS A 158 12.39 -13.57 -10.73
C HIS A 158 12.51 -12.67 -9.50
N ALA A 159 13.20 -11.53 -9.62
CA ALA A 159 13.35 -10.57 -8.54
C ALA A 159 11.98 -9.99 -8.14
N ALA A 160 11.21 -9.46 -9.09
CA ALA A 160 9.91 -8.83 -8.80
C ALA A 160 8.95 -9.81 -8.12
N ARG A 161 8.78 -11.01 -8.68
CA ARG A 161 7.93 -12.06 -8.07
C ARG A 161 8.39 -12.44 -6.66
N THR A 162 9.69 -12.67 -6.48
CA THR A 162 10.23 -13.07 -5.16
C THR A 162 10.02 -11.98 -4.12
N ALA A 163 10.20 -10.71 -4.50
CA ALA A 163 9.97 -9.58 -3.63
C ALA A 163 8.49 -9.44 -3.23
N THR A 164 7.57 -9.53 -4.19
CA THR A 164 6.12 -9.51 -3.92
C THR A 164 5.72 -10.68 -3.04
N ASP A 165 6.15 -11.90 -3.35
CA ASP A 165 5.83 -13.10 -2.57
C ASP A 165 6.34 -13.01 -1.13
N LEU A 166 7.57 -12.53 -0.95
CA LEU A 166 8.14 -12.34 0.38
C LEU A 166 7.34 -11.30 1.18
N ALA A 167 6.99 -10.17 0.56
CA ALA A 167 6.19 -9.14 1.19
C ALA A 167 4.80 -9.68 1.60
N ALA A 168 4.09 -10.32 0.68
CA ALA A 168 2.79 -10.92 0.93
C ALA A 168 2.83 -11.97 2.06
N ARG A 169 3.82 -12.86 2.06
CA ARG A 169 4.01 -13.87 3.11
C ARG A 169 4.32 -13.23 4.47
N THR A 170 5.15 -12.19 4.49
CA THR A 170 5.51 -11.49 5.72
C THR A 170 4.29 -10.79 6.32
N LEU A 171 3.51 -10.11 5.49
CA LEU A 171 2.27 -9.46 5.90
C LEU A 171 1.25 -10.48 6.39
N GLY A 172 1.03 -11.56 5.63
CA GLY A 172 0.11 -12.63 6.03
C GLY A 172 0.52 -13.26 7.36
N ALA A 173 1.81 -13.54 7.57
CA ALA A 173 2.30 -14.09 8.83
C ALA A 173 2.08 -13.14 10.02
N ALA A 174 2.24 -11.83 9.83
CA ALA A 174 2.03 -10.84 10.89
C ALA A 174 0.53 -10.61 11.20
N LEU A 175 -0.33 -10.70 10.20
CA LEU A 175 -1.75 -10.35 10.29
C LEU A 175 -2.67 -11.51 10.70
N HIS A 176 -2.22 -12.76 10.51
CA HIS A 176 -3.03 -13.96 10.75
C HIS A 176 -2.50 -14.83 11.90
N THR A 177 -1.57 -14.31 12.70
CA THR A 177 -1.18 -14.96 13.95
C THR A 177 -2.32 -14.89 14.98
N THR A 178 -2.82 -16.07 15.36
CA THR A 178 -3.75 -16.30 16.50
C THR A 178 -3.13 -15.93 17.84
#